data_AF-A0A957V4E8-F1
#
_entry.id   AF-A0A957V4E8-F1
#
_cell.length_a   1.000
_cell.length_b   1.000
_cell.length_c   1.000
_cell.angle_alpha   90.00
_cell.angle_beta   90.00
_cell.angle_gamma   90.00
#
_symmetry.space_group_name_H-M   'P 1'
#
loop_
_entity.id
_entity.type
_entity.pdbx_description
1 polymer ?
#
loop_
_entity_poly.entity_id
_entity_poly.type
_entity_poly.pdbx_seq_one_letter_code
_entity_poly.pdbx_strand_id
1 'polypeptide(L)'
;GGYLLVAIVTGALLFINTWDFPPYWLLTVTALAAVLLRPAGASQAPPAVNDAPVPPDGEPDTEPPAVARADRPRVLPALGMAGLAGGALLGAAIVLYLPYFLTAQSQAGGLIPNLFHPTRFSQFVAMFATALLTLIALLALAWPVIRPKARTAGIMVGVTVLLPAILLALAALSAGNTGAGRDLLAGVALPDGATSHMPFIVERWLGQPFTFLVVGVLAALMLALVWSGLLLPRVNDGDGTLLFALMLAAIGLGLVLVPEIVYLRDNFGWRMNTIFKFYYQAWLLFGIAGAYTIVTALANARGRGLLPAVLSGVALLLAVASTVYLVAGAYSKANGFAGEPTFDAAAYLARVAPAEYGAVEWIAANTQPGDVVVEGKGRPYGAETNRISTMTGRQAPLGWDGHEAQWRGRAYGTMAAGRPEALKAVYGGTTPAQLPAILAAFDASYVYVGPYERSQYGLTPAAERSLFAQL
;
A
#
# COMPACT_ATOMS: atom_id res chain seq x y z
N GLY A 1 -18.38 -23.95 -5.76
CA GLY A 1 -16.91 -23.99 -5.95
C GLY A 1 -16.29 -22.62 -5.88
N GLY A 2 -16.45 -21.78 -6.93
CA GLY A 2 -15.71 -20.52 -7.09
C GLY A 2 -15.85 -19.49 -5.96
N TYR A 3 -17.05 -19.26 -5.43
CA TYR A 3 -17.25 -18.25 -4.37
C TYR A 3 -16.53 -18.58 -3.05
N LEU A 4 -16.39 -19.86 -2.70
CA LEU A 4 -15.62 -20.28 -1.53
C LEU A 4 -14.13 -20.01 -1.73
N LEU A 5 -13.60 -20.29 -2.93
CA LEU A 5 -12.22 -19.96 -3.27
C LEU A 5 -11.97 -18.45 -3.24
N VAL A 6 -12.90 -17.66 -3.77
CA VAL A 6 -12.84 -16.19 -3.68
C VAL A 6 -12.87 -15.73 -2.23
N ALA A 7 -13.74 -16.29 -1.38
CA ALA A 7 -13.79 -15.97 0.04
C ALA A 7 -12.48 -16.33 0.77
N ILE A 8 -11.89 -17.48 0.47
CA ILE A 8 -10.61 -17.91 1.04
C ILE A 8 -9.48 -16.98 0.58
N VAL A 9 -9.36 -16.72 -0.73
CA VAL A 9 -8.29 -15.89 -1.29
C VAL A 9 -8.42 -14.44 -0.85
N THR A 10 -9.60 -13.84 -0.97
CA THR A 10 -9.82 -12.46 -0.52
C THR A 10 -9.72 -12.37 1.00
N GLY A 11 -10.29 -13.32 1.75
CA GLY A 11 -10.19 -13.35 3.20
C GLY A 11 -8.76 -13.51 3.72
N ALA A 12 -7.91 -14.27 3.04
CA ALA A 12 -6.49 -14.38 3.36
C ALA A 12 -5.77 -13.03 3.32
N LEU A 13 -6.21 -12.10 2.47
CA LEU A 13 -5.65 -10.74 2.45
C LEU A 13 -5.94 -10.01 3.76
N LEU A 14 -7.10 -10.22 4.38
CA LEU A 14 -7.41 -9.62 5.68
C LEU A 14 -6.44 -10.09 6.80
N PHE A 15 -5.86 -11.28 6.64
CA PHE A 15 -4.86 -11.85 7.56
C PHE A 15 -3.43 -11.42 7.21
N ILE A 16 -3.03 -11.58 5.94
CA ILE A 16 -1.64 -11.36 5.49
C ILE A 16 -1.33 -9.86 5.36
N ASN A 17 -2.29 -9.07 4.87
CA ASN A 17 -2.15 -7.63 4.74
C ASN A 17 -3.52 -6.93 4.71
N THR A 18 -3.98 -6.48 5.87
CA THR A 18 -5.29 -5.83 6.06
C THR A 18 -5.58 -4.66 5.11
N TRP A 19 -4.55 -4.07 4.50
CA TRP A 19 -4.68 -2.93 3.58
C TRP A 19 -5.02 -3.34 2.16
N ASP A 20 -4.73 -4.57 1.80
CA ASP A 20 -4.98 -5.11 0.47
C ASP A 20 -6.44 -5.57 0.36
N PHE A 21 -7.03 -6.06 1.45
CA PHE A 21 -8.40 -6.56 1.43
C PHE A 21 -9.43 -5.58 0.82
N PRO A 22 -9.53 -4.29 1.25
CA PRO A 22 -10.59 -3.40 0.75
C PRO A 22 -10.61 -3.21 -0.77
N PRO A 23 -9.50 -2.92 -1.48
CA PRO A 23 -9.55 -2.76 -2.94
C PRO A 23 -9.93 -4.04 -3.68
N TYR A 24 -9.43 -5.21 -3.27
CA TYR A 24 -9.77 -6.48 -3.95
C TYR A 24 -11.18 -6.95 -3.62
N TRP A 25 -11.66 -6.70 -2.40
CA TRP A 25 -13.05 -6.91 -2.04
C TRP A 25 -13.98 -6.01 -2.87
N LEU A 26 -13.66 -4.72 -2.99
CA LEU A 26 -14.44 -3.78 -3.81
C LEU A 26 -14.45 -4.20 -5.29
N LEU A 27 -13.29 -4.63 -5.84
CA LEU A 27 -13.20 -5.16 -7.20
C LEU A 27 -14.11 -6.38 -7.39
N THR A 28 -14.10 -7.31 -6.44
CA THR A 28 -14.93 -8.52 -6.45
C THR A 28 -16.42 -8.18 -6.43
N VAL A 29 -16.83 -7.28 -5.53
CA VAL A 29 -18.23 -6.84 -5.39
C VAL A 29 -18.69 -6.10 -6.65
N THR A 30 -17.83 -5.25 -7.22
CA THR A 30 -18.14 -4.49 -8.44
C THR A 30 -18.25 -5.42 -9.65
N ALA A 31 -17.36 -6.42 -9.77
CA ALA A 31 -17.44 -7.43 -10.81
C ALA A 31 -18.71 -8.28 -10.68
N LEU A 32 -19.11 -8.65 -9.46
CA LEU A 32 -20.36 -9.37 -9.21
C LEU A 32 -21.58 -8.51 -9.58
N ALA A 33 -21.59 -7.23 -9.20
CA ALA A 33 -22.64 -6.30 -9.62
C ALA A 33 -22.74 -6.22 -11.15
N ALA A 34 -21.59 -6.18 -11.84
CA ALA A 34 -21.56 -6.18 -13.30
C ALA A 34 -22.18 -7.44 -13.91
N VAL A 35 -21.95 -8.61 -13.31
CA VAL A 35 -22.58 -9.87 -13.75
C VAL A 35 -24.08 -9.85 -13.48
N LEU A 36 -24.52 -9.40 -12.30
CA LEU A 36 -25.93 -9.39 -11.90
C LEU A 36 -26.76 -8.35 -12.66
N LEU A 37 -26.14 -7.29 -13.16
CA LEU A 37 -26.78 -6.28 -13.99
C LEU A 37 -26.99 -6.76 -15.44
N ARG A 38 -26.38 -7.88 -15.85
CA ARG A 38 -26.53 -8.42 -17.21
C ARG A 38 -27.87 -9.17 -17.36
N PRO A 39 -28.63 -8.92 -18.43
CA PRO A 39 -29.84 -9.68 -18.72
C PRO A 39 -29.47 -11.14 -19.04
N ALA A 40 -30.24 -12.09 -18.48
CA ALA A 40 -29.98 -13.54 -18.55
C ALA A 40 -29.98 -14.17 -19.96
N GLY A 41 -30.31 -13.41 -21.01
CA GLY A 41 -30.35 -13.87 -22.41
C GLY A 41 -29.25 -13.33 -23.32
N ALA A 42 -28.35 -12.45 -22.85
CA ALA A 42 -27.33 -11.83 -23.71
C ALA A 42 -26.17 -12.76 -24.12
N SER A 43 -25.98 -13.89 -23.43
CA SER A 43 -24.87 -14.82 -23.67
C SER A 43 -25.20 -15.97 -24.63
N GLN A 44 -26.41 -16.02 -25.21
CA GLN A 44 -26.88 -17.17 -26.03
C GLN A 44 -27.22 -16.84 -27.49
N ALA A 45 -27.03 -15.60 -27.96
CA ALA A 45 -27.22 -15.32 -29.38
C ALA A 45 -25.97 -15.75 -30.16
N PRO A 46 -26.06 -16.69 -31.13
CA PRO A 46 -24.92 -17.05 -31.96
C PRO A 46 -24.43 -15.83 -32.76
N PRO A 47 -23.13 -15.76 -33.10
CA PRO A 47 -22.60 -14.69 -33.94
C PRO A 47 -23.41 -14.62 -35.24
N ALA A 48 -23.77 -13.41 -35.66
CA ALA A 48 -24.50 -13.20 -36.91
C ALA A 48 -23.66 -13.77 -38.07
N VAL A 49 -24.09 -14.91 -38.61
CA VAL A 49 -23.54 -15.49 -39.83
C VAL A 49 -24.06 -14.64 -40.98
N ASN A 50 -23.19 -13.86 -41.61
CA ASN A 50 -23.53 -12.95 -42.71
C ASN A 50 -23.72 -13.64 -44.07
N ASP A 51 -23.78 -14.97 -44.13
CA ASP A 51 -23.84 -15.74 -45.38
C ASP A 51 -25.01 -16.74 -45.41
N ALA A 52 -26.24 -16.24 -45.30
CA ALA A 52 -27.43 -17.02 -45.66
C ALA A 52 -27.90 -16.62 -47.08
N PRO A 53 -28.15 -17.57 -48.00
CA PRO A 53 -28.66 -17.26 -49.34
C PRO A 53 -30.06 -16.64 -49.24
N VAL A 54 -30.30 -15.59 -50.03
CA VAL A 54 -31.63 -15.00 -50.22
C VAL A 54 -32.55 -16.05 -50.85
N PRO A 55 -33.67 -16.45 -50.23
CA PRO A 55 -34.60 -17.37 -50.85
C PRO A 55 -35.37 -16.66 -51.97
N PRO A 56 -35.59 -17.31 -53.13
CA PRO A 56 -36.49 -16.77 -54.13
C PRO A 56 -37.93 -16.98 -53.63
N ASP A 57 -38.76 -15.99 -53.90
CA ASP A 57 -40.23 -16.05 -53.93
C ASP A 57 -40.98 -15.71 -52.61
N GLY A 58 -41.38 -14.45 -52.49
CA GLY A 58 -42.80 -14.08 -52.53
C GLY A 58 -43.78 -14.51 -51.41
N GLU A 59 -43.34 -14.78 -50.18
CA GLU A 59 -44.27 -14.91 -49.03
C GLU A 59 -44.57 -13.55 -48.34
N PRO A 60 -45.81 -13.31 -47.88
CA PRO A 60 -46.19 -12.06 -47.22
C PRO A 60 -45.57 -11.97 -45.82
N ASP A 61 -45.03 -10.79 -45.52
CA ASP A 61 -44.39 -10.37 -44.27
C ASP A 61 -45.00 -11.01 -43.01
N THR A 62 -44.39 -12.09 -42.52
CA THR A 62 -44.51 -12.44 -41.10
C THR A 62 -43.76 -11.38 -40.33
N GLU A 63 -44.48 -10.59 -39.53
CA GLU A 63 -43.89 -9.62 -38.60
C GLU A 63 -42.64 -10.22 -37.96
N PRO A 64 -41.48 -9.52 -37.97
CA PRO A 64 -40.30 -10.00 -37.27
C PRO A 64 -40.70 -10.27 -35.82
N PRO A 65 -40.29 -11.41 -35.22
CA PRO A 65 -40.69 -11.74 -33.85
C PRO A 65 -40.39 -10.54 -32.97
N ALA A 66 -41.43 -10.04 -32.29
CA ALA A 66 -41.35 -8.88 -31.43
C ALA A 66 -40.09 -9.01 -30.57
N VAL A 67 -39.06 -8.21 -30.88
CA VAL A 67 -37.79 -8.21 -30.16
C VAL A 67 -38.20 -7.98 -28.72
N ALA A 68 -38.09 -9.04 -27.90
CA ALA A 68 -38.47 -9.01 -26.50
C ALA A 68 -37.87 -7.74 -25.92
N ARG A 69 -38.73 -6.80 -25.50
CA ARG A 69 -38.28 -5.55 -24.86
C ARG A 69 -37.30 -5.98 -23.80
N ALA A 70 -36.02 -5.66 -24.00
CA ALA A 70 -35.00 -5.95 -23.01
C ALA A 70 -35.46 -5.27 -21.72
N ASP A 71 -35.86 -6.07 -20.74
CA ASP A 71 -36.32 -5.59 -19.46
C ASP A 71 -35.27 -4.61 -18.94
N ARG A 72 -35.71 -3.43 -18.49
CA ARG A 72 -34.78 -2.44 -17.95
C ARG A 72 -33.95 -3.12 -16.86
N PRO A 73 -32.61 -2.95 -16.85
CA PRO A 73 -31.76 -3.59 -15.87
C PRO A 73 -32.26 -3.24 -14.47
N ARG A 74 -32.51 -4.26 -13.64
CA ARG A 74 -32.99 -4.09 -12.27
C ARG A 74 -31.82 -3.65 -11.38
N VAL A 75 -31.48 -2.36 -11.48
CA VAL A 75 -30.26 -1.80 -10.87
C VAL A 75 -30.22 -1.99 -9.36
N LEU A 76 -31.28 -1.57 -8.64
CA LEU A 76 -31.30 -1.66 -7.18
C LEU A 76 -31.21 -3.12 -6.67
N PRO A 77 -32.00 -4.08 -7.18
CA PRO A 77 -31.86 -5.48 -6.78
C PRO A 77 -30.48 -6.07 -7.06
N ALA A 78 -29.88 -5.78 -8.22
CA ALA A 78 -28.54 -6.28 -8.55
C ALA A 78 -27.46 -5.73 -7.63
N LEU A 79 -27.48 -4.42 -7.35
CA LEU A 79 -26.58 -3.79 -6.38
C LEU A 79 -26.81 -4.33 -4.96
N GLY A 80 -28.07 -4.55 -4.57
CA GLY A 80 -28.43 -5.14 -3.28
C GLY A 80 -27.87 -6.57 -3.12
N MET A 81 -28.02 -7.41 -4.14
CA MET A 81 -27.47 -8.76 -4.15
C MET A 81 -25.94 -8.76 -4.14
N ALA A 82 -25.29 -7.90 -4.92
CA ALA A 82 -23.84 -7.76 -4.91
C ALA A 82 -23.33 -7.31 -3.53
N GLY A 83 -24.03 -6.37 -2.90
CA GLY A 83 -23.74 -5.90 -1.54
C GLY A 83 -23.91 -7.01 -0.50
N LEU A 84 -25.00 -7.78 -0.56
CA LEU A 84 -25.24 -8.93 0.32
C LEU A 84 -24.15 -9.99 0.17
N ALA A 85 -23.78 -10.33 -1.06
CA ALA A 85 -22.68 -11.26 -1.34
C ALA A 85 -21.34 -10.71 -0.82
N GLY A 86 -21.07 -9.42 -1.01
CA GLY A 86 -19.90 -8.75 -0.44
C GLY A 86 -19.85 -8.83 1.08
N GLY A 87 -20.98 -8.57 1.75
CA GLY A 87 -21.12 -8.71 3.20
C GLY A 87 -20.91 -10.14 3.68
N ALA A 88 -21.46 -11.13 2.95
CA ALA A 88 -21.26 -12.55 3.24
C ALA A 88 -19.78 -12.96 3.06
N LEU A 89 -19.10 -12.47 2.02
CA LEU A 89 -17.67 -12.70 1.81
C LEU A 89 -16.82 -12.12 2.95
N LEU A 90 -17.12 -10.89 3.40
CA LEU A 90 -16.45 -10.28 4.54
C LEU A 90 -16.71 -11.07 5.83
N GLY A 91 -17.95 -11.47 6.09
CA GLY A 91 -18.30 -12.29 7.25
C GLY A 91 -17.57 -13.64 7.25
N ALA A 92 -17.54 -14.31 6.10
CA ALA A 92 -16.81 -15.56 5.93
C ALA A 92 -15.30 -15.38 6.17
N ALA A 93 -14.70 -14.31 5.62
CA ALA A 93 -13.30 -13.97 5.87
C ALA A 93 -13.02 -13.76 7.37
N ILE A 94 -13.84 -12.97 8.07
CA ILE A 94 -13.66 -12.74 9.51
C ILE A 94 -13.76 -14.05 10.30
N VAL A 95 -14.74 -14.91 9.98
CA VAL A 95 -14.94 -16.19 10.68
C VAL A 95 -13.78 -17.15 10.44
N LEU A 96 -13.32 -17.28 9.19
CA LEU A 96 -12.20 -18.17 8.83
C LEU A 96 -10.89 -17.79 9.54
N TYR A 97 -10.69 -16.50 9.80
CA TYR A 97 -9.47 -15.96 10.43
C TYR A 97 -9.73 -15.45 11.87
N LEU A 98 -10.84 -15.85 12.49
CA LEU A 98 -11.21 -15.40 13.84
C LEU A 98 -10.11 -15.64 14.88
N PRO A 99 -9.39 -16.79 14.92
CA PRO A 99 -8.31 -16.99 15.89
C PRO A 99 -7.24 -15.90 15.83
N TYR A 100 -6.91 -15.41 14.63
CA TYR A 100 -5.97 -14.31 14.47
C TYR A 100 -6.54 -13.00 15.03
N PHE A 101 -7.78 -12.64 14.66
CA PHE A 101 -8.39 -11.38 15.09
C PHE A 101 -8.63 -11.30 16.60
N LEU A 102 -8.76 -12.43 17.28
CA LEU A 102 -8.86 -12.49 18.75
C LEU A 102 -7.54 -12.09 19.44
N THR A 103 -6.40 -12.30 18.78
CA THR A 103 -5.06 -12.00 19.34
C THR A 103 -4.37 -10.81 18.67
N ALA A 104 -4.87 -10.35 17.52
CA ALA A 104 -4.23 -9.33 16.72
C ALA A 104 -4.11 -8.00 17.49
N GLN A 105 -2.91 -7.45 17.52
CA GLN A 105 -2.65 -6.12 18.06
C GLN A 105 -2.38 -5.17 16.90
N SER A 106 -3.05 -4.02 16.90
CA SER A 106 -2.81 -2.96 15.92
C SER A 106 -2.27 -1.72 16.62
N GLN A 107 -1.27 -1.09 16.01
CA GLN A 107 -0.75 0.22 16.42
C GLN A 107 -1.42 1.38 15.67
N ALA A 108 -2.39 1.06 14.84
CA ALA A 108 -3.18 2.05 14.12
C ALA A 108 -4.05 2.85 15.11
N GLY A 109 -3.79 4.15 15.23
CA GLY A 109 -4.57 5.09 16.04
C GLY A 109 -5.87 5.57 15.37
N GLY A 110 -6.25 4.96 14.24
CA GLY A 110 -7.42 5.33 13.44
C GLY A 110 -7.11 6.29 12.28
N LEU A 111 -8.13 6.55 11.46
CA LEU A 111 -8.05 7.50 10.35
C LEU A 111 -8.35 8.92 10.83
N ILE A 112 -7.51 9.87 10.43
CA ILE A 112 -7.70 11.30 10.69
C ILE A 112 -7.71 12.10 9.37
N PRO A 113 -8.41 13.25 9.31
CA PRO A 113 -8.44 14.09 8.12
C PRO A 113 -7.04 14.60 7.73
N ASN A 114 -6.72 14.60 6.44
CA ASN A 114 -5.46 15.14 5.93
C ASN A 114 -5.54 16.67 5.80
N LEU A 115 -5.41 17.38 6.91
CA LEU A 115 -5.46 18.85 6.89
C LEU A 115 -4.14 19.49 6.45
N PHE A 116 -3.01 18.79 6.59
CA PHE A 116 -1.67 19.41 6.56
C PHE A 116 -0.81 19.01 5.38
N HIS A 117 -1.10 17.88 4.74
CA HIS A 117 -0.17 17.25 3.82
C HIS A 117 -0.85 16.91 2.48
N PRO A 118 -1.42 17.87 1.74
CA PRO A 118 -1.77 17.59 0.34
C PRO A 118 -0.52 17.13 -0.43
N THR A 119 -0.67 16.23 -1.40
CA THR A 119 0.46 15.81 -2.24
C THR A 119 0.84 16.92 -3.19
N ARG A 120 2.13 17.27 -3.26
CA ARG A 120 2.63 18.18 -4.30
C ARG A 120 2.41 17.56 -5.67
N PHE A 121 1.80 18.32 -6.59
CA PHE A 121 1.51 17.82 -7.92
C PHE A 121 2.75 17.36 -8.68
N SER A 122 3.89 18.04 -8.53
CA SER A 122 5.15 17.61 -9.13
C SER A 122 5.62 16.24 -8.62
N GLN A 123 5.45 15.95 -7.32
CA GLN A 123 5.78 14.64 -6.75
C GLN A 123 4.79 13.58 -7.23
N PHE A 124 3.51 13.93 -7.31
CA PHE A 124 2.49 13.04 -7.86
C PHE A 124 2.80 12.65 -9.30
N VAL A 125 3.15 13.61 -10.15
CA VAL A 125 3.56 13.35 -11.54
C VAL A 125 4.86 12.54 -11.59
N ALA A 126 5.85 12.85 -10.76
CA ALA A 126 7.10 12.08 -10.71
C ALA A 126 6.85 10.60 -10.38
N MET A 127 5.87 10.31 -9.52
CA MET A 127 5.44 8.95 -9.24
C MET A 127 4.62 8.38 -10.42
N PHE A 128 3.52 9.02 -10.81
CA PHE A 128 2.50 8.38 -11.66
C PHE A 128 2.50 8.80 -13.13
N ALA A 129 3.51 9.49 -13.65
CA ALA A 129 3.50 9.98 -15.04
C ALA A 129 3.16 8.90 -16.08
N THR A 130 3.79 7.73 -16.00
CA THR A 130 3.52 6.60 -16.89
C THR A 130 2.08 6.10 -16.77
N ALA A 131 1.59 5.93 -15.54
CA ALA A 131 0.21 5.55 -15.29
C ALA A 131 -0.78 6.61 -15.83
N LEU A 132 -0.57 7.90 -15.56
CA LEU A 132 -1.42 8.99 -16.02
C LEU A 132 -1.58 9.02 -17.54
N LEU A 133 -0.49 8.80 -18.29
CA LEU A 133 -0.55 8.70 -19.75
C LEU A 133 -1.50 7.57 -20.20
N THR A 134 -1.38 6.40 -19.58
CA THR A 134 -2.26 5.26 -19.90
C THR A 134 -3.70 5.50 -19.43
N LEU A 135 -3.93 6.14 -18.29
CA LEU A 135 -5.28 6.46 -17.82
C LEU A 135 -5.98 7.47 -18.73
N ILE A 136 -5.27 8.49 -19.20
CA ILE A 136 -5.81 9.47 -20.16
C ILE A 136 -6.08 8.79 -21.51
N ALA A 137 -5.18 7.90 -21.97
CA ALA A 137 -5.40 7.10 -23.17
C ALA A 137 -6.64 6.20 -23.03
N LEU A 138 -6.81 5.54 -21.89
CA LEU A 138 -7.96 4.68 -21.57
C LEU A 138 -9.27 5.48 -21.59
N LEU A 139 -9.27 6.68 -20.99
CA LEU A 139 -10.41 7.60 -21.04
C LEU A 139 -10.77 7.93 -22.49
N ALA A 140 -9.78 8.29 -23.30
CA ALA A 140 -9.98 8.65 -24.70
C ALA A 140 -10.44 7.47 -25.58
N LEU A 141 -10.02 6.23 -25.26
CA LEU A 141 -10.55 5.02 -25.90
C LEU A 141 -11.99 4.72 -25.49
N ALA A 142 -12.32 4.91 -24.21
CA ALA A 142 -13.63 4.59 -23.68
C ALA A 142 -14.71 5.60 -24.10
N TRP A 143 -14.37 6.88 -24.19
CA TRP A 143 -15.33 7.96 -24.40
C TRP A 143 -16.20 7.85 -25.68
N PRO A 144 -15.69 7.38 -26.83
CA PRO A 144 -16.52 7.16 -28.01
C PRO A 144 -17.50 5.99 -27.86
N VAL A 145 -17.17 5.00 -27.04
CA VAL A 145 -17.94 3.76 -26.85
C VAL A 145 -18.97 3.94 -25.73
N ILE A 146 -18.54 4.48 -24.59
CA ILE A 146 -19.33 4.68 -23.39
C ILE A 146 -19.42 6.19 -23.16
N ARG A 147 -20.59 6.78 -23.43
CA ARG A 147 -20.80 8.22 -23.20
C ARG A 147 -21.64 8.46 -21.95
N PRO A 148 -21.03 8.94 -20.84
CA PRO A 148 -21.78 9.25 -19.65
C PRO A 148 -22.67 10.47 -19.88
N LYS A 149 -23.88 10.44 -19.31
CA LYS A 149 -24.74 11.63 -19.26
C LYS A 149 -24.06 12.70 -18.39
N ALA A 150 -24.23 13.98 -18.74
CA ALA A 150 -23.68 15.10 -17.95
C ALA A 150 -24.10 15.04 -16.47
N ARG A 151 -25.35 14.62 -16.20
CA ARG A 151 -25.83 14.39 -14.83
C ARG A 151 -25.03 13.32 -14.09
N THR A 152 -24.70 12.20 -14.74
CA THR A 152 -23.89 11.13 -14.15
C THR A 152 -22.49 11.64 -13.81
N ALA A 153 -21.83 12.32 -14.76
CA ALA A 153 -20.52 12.91 -14.53
C ALA A 153 -20.54 13.95 -13.39
N GLY A 154 -21.56 14.82 -13.35
CA GLY A 154 -21.74 15.80 -12.29
C GLY A 154 -21.93 15.18 -10.90
N ILE A 155 -22.71 14.08 -10.80
CA ILE A 155 -22.84 13.33 -9.54
C ILE A 155 -21.48 12.76 -9.12
N MET A 156 -20.72 12.17 -10.04
CA MET A 156 -19.42 11.58 -9.71
C MET A 156 -18.41 12.64 -9.27
N VAL A 157 -18.38 13.83 -9.90
CA VAL A 157 -17.57 14.97 -9.43
C VAL A 157 -18.03 15.43 -8.04
N GLY A 158 -19.34 15.45 -7.79
CA GLY A 158 -19.90 15.71 -6.47
C GLY A 158 -19.36 14.75 -5.41
N VAL A 159 -19.27 13.46 -5.73
CA VAL A 159 -18.81 12.40 -4.83
C VAL A 159 -17.28 12.40 -4.64
N THR A 160 -16.49 12.60 -5.69
CA THR A 160 -15.02 12.46 -5.60
C THR A 160 -14.28 13.77 -5.36
N VAL A 161 -14.90 14.92 -5.58
CA VAL A 161 -14.25 16.24 -5.41
C VAL A 161 -14.99 17.07 -4.38
N LEU A 162 -16.28 17.37 -4.63
CA LEU A 162 -17.00 18.34 -3.79
C LEU A 162 -17.23 17.82 -2.37
N LEU A 163 -17.73 16.60 -2.23
CA LEU A 163 -17.99 15.99 -0.92
C LEU A 163 -16.70 15.87 -0.09
N PRO A 164 -15.57 15.33 -0.59
CA PRO A 164 -14.34 15.28 0.18
C PRO A 164 -13.79 16.67 0.53
N ALA A 165 -13.89 17.65 -0.38
CA ALA A 165 -13.47 19.02 -0.09
C ALA A 165 -14.33 19.64 1.04
N ILE A 166 -15.65 19.42 1.02
CA ILE A 166 -16.55 19.85 2.09
C ILE A 166 -16.19 19.14 3.40
N LEU A 167 -15.96 17.83 3.38
CA LEU A 167 -15.57 17.08 4.58
C LEU A 167 -14.25 17.58 5.18
N LEU A 168 -13.25 17.87 4.34
CA LEU A 168 -11.99 18.48 4.76
C LEU A 168 -12.18 19.89 5.34
N ALA A 169 -13.02 20.71 4.71
CA ALA A 169 -13.33 22.04 5.22
C ALA A 169 -14.05 21.97 6.57
N LEU A 170 -15.05 21.10 6.71
CA LEU A 170 -15.75 20.86 7.98
C LEU A 170 -14.81 20.30 9.04
N ALA A 171 -13.89 19.41 8.67
CA ALA A 171 -12.88 18.90 9.57
C ALA A 171 -11.92 20.01 10.04
N ALA A 172 -11.48 20.90 9.15
CA ALA A 172 -10.64 22.04 9.50
C ALA A 172 -11.39 23.04 10.43
N LEU A 173 -12.66 23.32 10.13
CA LEU A 173 -13.52 24.15 10.98
C LEU A 173 -13.71 23.52 12.37
N SER A 174 -14.02 22.22 12.42
CA SER A 174 -14.13 21.48 13.69
C SER A 174 -12.82 21.50 14.46
N ALA A 175 -11.69 21.33 13.78
CA ALA A 175 -10.36 21.35 14.37
C ALA A 175 -10.04 22.70 15.06
N GLY A 176 -10.41 23.82 14.42
CA GLY A 176 -10.21 25.16 14.98
C GLY A 176 -11.18 25.56 16.09
N ASN A 177 -12.40 25.01 16.10
CA ASN A 177 -13.48 25.51 16.97
C ASN A 177 -13.82 24.61 18.17
N THR A 178 -13.43 23.32 18.16
CA THR A 178 -13.75 22.38 19.24
C THR A 178 -12.53 22.09 20.13
N GLY A 179 -12.76 21.63 21.38
CA GLY A 179 -11.68 21.21 22.28
C GLY A 179 -10.92 20.00 21.73
N ALA A 180 -11.64 18.93 21.38
CA ALA A 180 -11.05 17.73 20.76
C ALA A 180 -10.31 18.02 19.45
N GLY A 181 -10.83 18.97 18.66
CA GLY A 181 -10.18 19.46 17.45
C GLY A 181 -8.83 20.13 17.72
N ARG A 182 -8.77 20.98 18.74
CA ARG A 182 -7.52 21.64 19.16
C ARG A 182 -6.50 20.64 19.71
N ASP A 183 -6.95 19.61 20.44
CA ASP A 183 -6.09 18.53 20.91
C ASP A 183 -5.49 17.72 19.75
N LEU A 184 -6.28 17.47 18.70
CA LEU A 184 -5.80 16.85 17.47
C LEU A 184 -4.71 17.71 16.79
N LEU A 185 -4.93 19.02 16.69
CA LEU A 185 -3.97 19.96 16.11
C LEU A 185 -2.68 20.05 16.95
N ALA A 186 -2.79 20.05 18.28
CA ALA A 186 -1.64 20.08 19.18
C ALA A 186 -0.73 18.85 19.04
N GLY A 187 -1.29 17.72 18.60
CA GLY A 187 -0.53 16.51 18.27
C GLY A 187 0.26 16.58 16.96
N VAL A 188 0.11 17.65 16.17
CA VAL A 188 0.82 17.85 14.89
C VAL A 188 1.75 19.06 15.04
N ALA A 189 3.05 18.80 14.90
CA ALA A 189 4.06 19.86 14.93
C ALA A 189 3.86 20.83 13.76
N LEU A 190 3.81 22.13 14.06
CA LEU A 190 3.86 23.16 13.04
C LEU A 190 5.26 23.21 12.43
N PRO A 191 5.40 23.36 11.10
CA PRO A 191 6.70 23.56 10.50
C PRO A 191 7.34 24.88 10.94
N ASP A 192 8.67 24.94 10.84
CA ASP A 192 9.45 26.13 11.16
C ASP A 192 8.90 27.37 10.42
N GLY A 193 8.62 28.42 11.18
CA GLY A 193 8.05 29.68 10.67
C GLY A 193 6.52 29.76 10.65
N ALA A 194 5.79 28.66 10.89
CA ALA A 194 4.33 28.71 11.02
C ALA A 194 3.92 29.08 12.46
N THR A 195 3.08 30.11 12.60
CA THR A 195 2.63 30.62 13.92
C THR A 195 1.33 29.99 14.41
N SER A 196 0.53 29.41 13.51
CA SER A 196 -0.76 28.79 13.85
C SER A 196 -1.19 27.78 12.78
N HIS A 197 -1.97 26.76 13.20
CA HIS A 197 -2.40 25.67 12.32
C HIS A 197 -3.39 26.10 11.25
N MET A 198 -4.35 26.98 11.56
CA MET A 198 -5.44 27.27 10.62
C MET A 198 -4.99 28.04 9.36
N PRO A 199 -4.22 29.15 9.48
CA PRO A 199 -3.65 29.82 8.30
C PRO A 199 -2.74 28.88 7.50
N PHE A 200 -1.95 28.05 8.18
CA PHE A 200 -1.08 27.07 7.55
C PHE A 200 -1.85 26.01 6.74
N ILE A 201 -2.95 25.48 7.28
CA ILE A 201 -3.84 24.52 6.58
C ILE A 201 -4.38 25.16 5.30
N VAL A 202 -4.88 26.40 5.39
CA VAL A 202 -5.42 27.15 4.25
C VAL A 202 -4.34 27.38 3.19
N GLU A 203 -3.17 27.88 3.60
CA GLU A 203 -2.04 28.12 2.69
C GLU A 203 -1.63 26.84 1.95
N ARG A 204 -1.55 25.70 2.66
CA ARG A 204 -1.17 24.41 2.07
C ARG A 204 -2.15 23.95 1.00
N TRP A 205 -3.45 23.99 1.29
CA TRP A 205 -4.47 23.54 0.36
C TRP A 205 -4.68 24.50 -0.82
N LEU A 206 -4.48 25.80 -0.62
CA LEU A 206 -4.48 26.77 -1.72
C LEU A 206 -3.23 26.66 -2.60
N GLY A 207 -2.07 26.35 -2.02
CA GLY A 207 -0.81 26.20 -2.75
C GLY A 207 -0.63 24.85 -3.45
N GLN A 208 -1.32 23.79 -2.99
CA GLN A 208 -1.15 22.42 -3.51
C GLN A 208 -2.48 21.69 -3.85
N PRO A 209 -3.49 22.34 -4.47
CA PRO A 209 -4.79 21.71 -4.71
C PRO A 209 -4.77 20.69 -5.85
N PHE A 210 -3.78 20.78 -6.74
CA PHE A 210 -3.85 20.15 -8.06
C PHE A 210 -3.85 18.62 -8.01
N THR A 211 -3.14 17.97 -7.09
CA THR A 211 -3.20 16.50 -6.99
C THR A 211 -4.61 16.04 -6.67
N PHE A 212 -5.21 16.60 -5.62
CA PHE A 212 -6.58 16.31 -5.22
C PHE A 212 -7.58 16.58 -6.36
N LEU A 213 -7.49 17.74 -7.02
CA LEU A 213 -8.40 18.10 -8.10
C LEU A 213 -8.25 17.21 -9.34
N VAL A 214 -7.03 16.99 -9.81
CA VAL A 214 -6.78 16.19 -11.02
C VAL A 214 -7.16 14.73 -10.80
N VAL A 215 -6.75 14.14 -9.68
CA VAL A 215 -7.09 12.75 -9.33
C VAL A 215 -8.59 12.62 -9.10
N GLY A 216 -9.21 13.55 -8.37
CA GLY A 216 -10.64 13.52 -8.08
C GLY A 216 -11.51 13.65 -9.34
N VAL A 217 -11.15 14.55 -10.27
CA VAL A 217 -11.84 14.68 -11.56
C VAL A 217 -11.62 13.46 -12.44
N LEU A 218 -10.39 12.94 -12.53
CA LEU A 218 -10.12 11.73 -13.31
C LEU A 218 -10.88 10.52 -12.75
N ALA A 219 -10.92 10.37 -11.42
CA ALA A 219 -11.73 9.37 -10.74
C ALA A 219 -13.22 9.52 -11.07
N ALA A 220 -13.75 10.75 -11.06
CA ALA A 220 -15.15 11.01 -11.41
C ALA A 220 -15.47 10.57 -12.84
N LEU A 221 -14.60 10.90 -13.79
CA LEU A 221 -14.80 10.53 -15.19
C LEU A 221 -14.73 9.02 -15.38
N MET A 222 -13.77 8.33 -14.76
CA MET A 222 -13.68 6.87 -14.80
C MET A 222 -14.91 6.20 -14.17
N LEU A 223 -15.37 6.68 -13.01
CA LEU A 223 -16.58 6.17 -12.36
C LEU A 223 -17.84 6.42 -13.20
N ALA A 224 -17.93 7.58 -13.87
CA ALA A 224 -19.06 7.89 -14.75
C ALA A 224 -19.09 6.95 -15.96
N LEU A 225 -17.92 6.62 -16.52
CA LEU A 225 -17.77 5.62 -17.59
C LEU A 225 -18.14 4.22 -17.08
N VAL A 226 -17.62 3.79 -15.93
CA VAL A 226 -17.98 2.48 -15.33
C VAL A 226 -19.48 2.39 -15.11
N TRP A 227 -20.09 3.38 -14.45
CA TRP A 227 -21.53 3.42 -14.19
C TRP A 227 -22.35 3.36 -15.48
N SER A 228 -21.95 4.12 -16.50
CA SER A 228 -22.67 4.14 -17.77
C SER A 228 -22.49 2.83 -18.54
N GLY A 229 -21.30 2.24 -18.51
CA GLY A 229 -21.00 0.96 -19.13
C GLY A 229 -21.74 -0.21 -18.48
N LEU A 230 -21.90 -0.20 -17.16
CA LEU A 230 -22.70 -1.17 -16.41
C LEU A 230 -24.18 -1.18 -16.80
N LEU A 231 -24.68 -0.08 -17.36
CA LEU A 231 -26.07 0.08 -17.77
C LEU A 231 -26.27 -0.13 -19.28
N LEU A 232 -25.21 -0.45 -20.04
CA LEU A 232 -25.34 -0.73 -21.47
C LEU A 232 -26.03 -2.08 -21.69
N PRO A 233 -27.08 -2.14 -22.54
CA PRO A 233 -27.85 -3.37 -22.77
C PRO A 233 -27.08 -4.48 -23.50
N ARG A 234 -26.02 -4.12 -24.24
CA ARG A 234 -25.18 -5.04 -25.01
C ARG A 234 -23.72 -4.63 -24.85
N VAL A 235 -22.88 -5.61 -24.62
CA VAL A 235 -21.44 -5.49 -24.42
C VAL A 235 -20.87 -6.60 -25.30
N ASN A 236 -20.22 -6.26 -26.41
CA ASN A 236 -19.41 -7.25 -27.13
C ASN A 236 -18.25 -7.67 -26.20
N ASP A 237 -17.59 -8.81 -26.42
CA ASP A 237 -16.51 -9.29 -25.52
C ASP A 237 -15.40 -8.23 -25.29
N GLY A 238 -15.12 -7.41 -26.30
CA GLY A 238 -14.21 -6.25 -26.18
C GLY A 238 -14.68 -5.16 -25.21
N ASP A 239 -15.98 -4.88 -25.16
CA ASP A 239 -16.57 -3.88 -24.26
C ASP A 239 -16.51 -4.33 -22.79
N GLY A 240 -16.59 -5.65 -22.55
CA GLY A 240 -16.47 -6.23 -21.21
C GLY A 240 -15.06 -6.08 -20.63
N THR A 241 -14.05 -6.25 -21.49
CA THR A 241 -12.65 -6.07 -21.15
C THR A 241 -12.32 -4.60 -20.89
N LEU A 242 -12.84 -3.69 -21.73
CA LEU A 242 -12.75 -2.25 -21.52
C LEU A 242 -13.36 -1.83 -20.17
N LEU A 243 -14.57 -2.33 -19.87
CA LEU A 243 -15.26 -2.02 -18.62
C LEU A 243 -14.46 -2.51 -17.40
N PHE A 244 -13.85 -3.70 -17.48
CA PHE A 244 -12.99 -4.21 -16.42
C PHE A 244 -11.73 -3.33 -16.23
N ALA A 245 -11.07 -2.92 -17.31
CA ALA A 245 -9.93 -2.00 -17.24
C ALA A 245 -10.32 -0.64 -16.61
N LEU A 246 -11.50 -0.12 -16.95
CA LEU A 246 -12.05 1.10 -16.33
C LEU A 246 -12.34 0.92 -14.84
N MET A 247 -12.78 -0.26 -14.39
CA MET A 247 -12.96 -0.55 -12.96
C MET A 247 -11.64 -0.55 -12.20
N LEU A 248 -10.60 -1.19 -12.75
CA LEU A 248 -9.26 -1.18 -12.17
C LEU A 248 -8.72 0.25 -12.05
N ALA A 249 -8.87 1.05 -13.12
CA ALA A 249 -8.49 2.46 -13.14
C ALA A 249 -9.27 3.29 -12.10
N ALA A 250 -10.59 3.11 -12.00
CA ALA A 250 -11.42 3.84 -11.05
C ALA A 250 -11.08 3.50 -9.59
N ILE A 251 -10.90 2.21 -9.27
CA ILE A 251 -10.49 1.77 -7.92
C ILE A 251 -9.09 2.29 -7.60
N GLY A 252 -8.13 2.18 -8.53
CA GLY A 252 -6.77 2.70 -8.35
C GLY A 252 -6.75 4.21 -8.09
N LEU A 253 -7.55 5.00 -8.83
CA LEU A 253 -7.67 6.44 -8.60
C LEU A 253 -8.33 6.77 -7.26
N GLY A 254 -9.33 5.96 -6.85
CA GLY A 254 -9.90 6.04 -5.51
C GLY A 254 -8.84 5.81 -4.42
N LEU A 255 -7.97 4.80 -4.59
CA LEU A 255 -6.87 4.54 -3.66
C LEU A 255 -5.86 5.69 -3.61
N VAL A 256 -5.55 6.32 -4.74
CA VAL A 256 -4.69 7.51 -4.78
C VAL A 256 -5.34 8.70 -4.08
N LEU A 257 -6.66 8.83 -4.20
CA LEU A 257 -7.41 9.94 -3.61
C LEU A 257 -7.54 9.83 -2.08
N VAL A 258 -7.58 8.62 -1.53
CA VAL A 258 -7.74 8.40 -0.07
C VAL A 258 -6.68 9.15 0.76
N PRO A 259 -5.37 9.03 0.50
CA PRO A 259 -4.32 9.79 1.19
C PRO A 259 -4.42 11.31 1.08
N GLU A 260 -5.20 11.85 0.13
CA GLU A 260 -5.48 13.29 0.04
C GLU A 260 -6.58 13.71 1.01
N ILE A 261 -7.45 12.80 1.45
CA ILE A 261 -8.61 13.10 2.30
C ILE A 261 -8.34 12.70 3.75
N VAL A 262 -7.78 11.51 3.97
CA VAL A 262 -7.53 10.94 5.29
C VAL A 262 -6.20 10.19 5.32
N TYR A 263 -5.64 10.03 6.51
CA TYR A 263 -4.50 9.14 6.71
C TYR A 263 -4.59 8.45 8.06
N LEU A 264 -3.91 7.32 8.16
CA LEU A 264 -3.79 6.59 9.40
C LEU A 264 -2.78 7.27 10.32
N ARG A 265 -3.20 7.56 11.55
CA ARG A 265 -2.31 8.00 12.62
C ARG A 265 -1.57 6.77 13.18
N ASP A 266 -0.25 6.77 13.04
CA ASP A 266 0.65 5.76 13.62
C ASP A 266 1.82 6.44 14.34
N ASN A 267 2.79 5.65 14.80
CA ASN A 267 3.95 6.13 15.58
C ASN A 267 4.84 7.12 14.81
N PHE A 268 4.71 7.24 13.49
CA PHE A 268 5.49 8.20 12.71
C PHE A 268 4.87 9.59 12.72
N GLY A 269 3.55 9.70 12.96
CA GLY A 269 2.85 11.00 13.01
C GLY A 269 2.66 11.68 11.64
N TRP A 270 2.96 10.99 10.53
CA TRP A 270 2.77 11.49 9.16
C TRP A 270 2.04 10.45 8.31
N ARG A 271 1.55 10.85 7.14
CA ARG A 271 0.76 9.99 6.24
C ARG A 271 1.55 8.96 5.41
N MET A 272 2.85 8.79 5.67
CA MET A 272 3.75 7.97 4.85
C MET A 272 3.24 6.54 4.66
N ASN A 273 2.84 5.86 5.75
CA ASN A 273 2.32 4.50 5.67
C ASN A 273 0.99 4.42 4.90
N THR A 274 0.16 5.47 4.95
CA THR A 274 -1.07 5.53 4.16
C THR A 274 -0.72 5.67 2.67
N ILE A 275 0.19 6.58 2.32
CA ILE A 275 0.65 6.71 0.94
C ILE A 275 1.20 5.38 0.43
N PHE A 276 2.17 4.78 1.12
CA PHE A 276 2.81 3.55 0.64
C PHE A 276 1.80 2.43 0.41
N LYS A 277 0.91 2.18 1.37
CA LYS A 277 -0.01 1.05 1.29
C LYS A 277 -1.08 1.24 0.21
N PHE A 278 -1.60 2.45 0.04
CA PHE A 278 -2.59 2.73 -1.00
C PHE A 278 -1.97 2.88 -2.39
N TYR A 279 -0.85 3.60 -2.50
CA TYR A 279 -0.20 3.83 -3.79
C TYR A 279 0.39 2.55 -4.36
N TYR A 280 0.91 1.65 -3.52
CA TYR A 280 1.39 0.35 -3.98
C TYR A 280 0.28 -0.44 -4.68
N GLN A 281 -0.91 -0.48 -4.09
CA GLN A 281 -2.07 -1.13 -4.71
C GLN A 281 -2.55 -0.40 -5.96
N ALA A 282 -2.56 0.94 -5.95
CA ALA A 282 -2.91 1.72 -7.13
C ALA A 282 -1.95 1.45 -8.32
N TRP A 283 -0.65 1.34 -8.06
CA TRP A 283 0.36 1.00 -9.08
C TRP A 283 0.07 -0.33 -9.76
N LEU A 284 -0.30 -1.36 -8.99
CA LEU A 284 -0.63 -2.67 -9.56
C LEU A 284 -1.88 -2.59 -10.45
N LEU A 285 -2.94 -1.95 -9.97
CA LEU A 285 -4.19 -1.80 -10.74
C LEU A 285 -3.98 -0.97 -12.01
N PHE A 286 -3.22 0.13 -11.92
CA PHE A 286 -2.84 0.94 -13.07
C PHE A 286 -1.94 0.20 -14.04
N GLY A 287 -1.03 -0.66 -13.56
CA GLY A 287 -0.18 -1.49 -14.41
C GLY A 287 -1.01 -2.44 -15.29
N ILE A 288 -1.99 -3.13 -14.71
CA ILE A 288 -2.87 -4.04 -15.45
C ILE A 288 -3.77 -3.27 -16.44
N ALA A 289 -4.42 -2.20 -15.98
CA ALA A 289 -5.26 -1.35 -16.84
C ALA A 289 -4.43 -0.70 -17.96
N GLY A 290 -3.21 -0.27 -17.65
CA GLY A 290 -2.26 0.34 -18.56
C GLY A 290 -1.78 -0.63 -19.64
N ALA A 291 -1.47 -1.89 -19.28
CA ALA A 291 -1.10 -2.92 -20.25
C ALA A 291 -2.21 -3.16 -21.30
N TYR A 292 -3.46 -3.32 -20.84
CA TYR A 292 -4.63 -3.41 -21.73
C TYR A 292 -4.74 -2.18 -22.63
N THR A 293 -4.59 -0.99 -22.05
CA THR A 293 -4.73 0.28 -22.77
C THR A 293 -3.68 0.41 -23.85
N ILE A 294 -2.41 0.08 -23.55
CA ILE A 294 -1.30 0.19 -24.49
C ILE A 294 -1.54 -0.72 -25.69
N VAL A 295 -1.86 -1.99 -25.46
CA VAL A 295 -2.11 -2.96 -26.54
C VAL A 295 -3.29 -2.50 -27.40
N THR A 296 -4.39 -2.11 -26.77
CA THR A 296 -5.62 -1.71 -27.48
C THR A 296 -5.44 -0.41 -28.25
N ALA A 297 -4.75 0.58 -27.67
CA ALA A 297 -4.52 1.86 -28.31
C ALA A 297 -3.60 1.74 -29.53
N LEU A 298 -2.49 1.01 -29.40
CA LEU A 298 -1.52 0.83 -30.48
C LEU A 298 -2.10 0.02 -31.65
N ALA A 299 -2.94 -0.97 -31.37
CA ALA A 299 -3.66 -1.72 -32.41
C ALA A 299 -4.65 -0.85 -33.20
N ASN A 300 -5.10 0.28 -32.64
CA ASN A 300 -6.11 1.16 -33.21
C ASN A 300 -5.58 2.57 -33.54
N ALA A 301 -4.31 2.70 -33.93
CA ALA A 301 -3.58 3.97 -34.07
C ALA A 301 -3.99 4.88 -35.26
N ARG A 302 -5.24 4.80 -35.74
CA ARG A 302 -5.73 5.62 -36.88
C ARG A 302 -6.90 6.51 -36.46
N GLY A 303 -7.00 7.68 -37.10
CA GLY A 303 -8.10 8.63 -36.87
C GLY A 303 -8.23 9.02 -35.39
N ARG A 304 -9.41 8.76 -34.80
CA ARG A 304 -9.70 9.07 -33.38
C ARG A 304 -8.87 8.24 -32.39
N GLY A 305 -8.24 7.15 -32.82
CA GLY A 305 -7.35 6.33 -31.98
C GLY A 305 -5.89 6.80 -31.96
N LEU A 306 -5.52 7.81 -32.75
CA LEU A 306 -4.14 8.31 -32.80
C LEU A 306 -3.68 8.88 -31.45
N LEU A 307 -4.50 9.70 -30.79
CA LEU A 307 -4.14 10.30 -29.49
C LEU A 307 -3.89 9.24 -28.41
N PRO A 308 -4.81 8.28 -28.15
CA PRO A 308 -4.54 7.17 -27.25
C PRO A 308 -3.28 6.38 -27.61
N ALA A 309 -3.03 6.15 -28.91
CA ALA A 309 -1.86 5.40 -29.38
C ALA A 309 -0.56 6.14 -29.09
N VAL A 310 -0.51 7.47 -29.33
CA VAL A 310 0.67 8.30 -29.01
C VAL A 310 0.93 8.31 -27.52
N LEU A 311 -0.08 8.55 -26.69
CA LEU A 311 0.06 8.53 -25.23
C LEU A 311 0.55 7.17 -24.73
N SER A 312 0.01 6.09 -25.28
CA SER A 312 0.41 4.72 -24.96
C SER A 312 1.82 4.39 -25.44
N GLY A 313 2.23 4.88 -26.60
CA GLY A 313 3.59 4.73 -27.13
C GLY A 313 4.62 5.45 -26.25
N VAL A 314 4.31 6.67 -25.80
CA VAL A 314 5.15 7.40 -24.84
C VAL A 314 5.20 6.67 -23.50
N ALA A 315 4.06 6.19 -22.98
CA ALA A 315 4.03 5.43 -21.73
C ALA A 315 4.86 4.15 -21.83
N LEU A 316 4.76 3.42 -22.95
CA LEU A 316 5.55 2.21 -23.21
C LEU A 316 7.05 2.54 -23.31
N LEU A 317 7.42 3.60 -24.03
CA LEU A 317 8.81 4.04 -24.13
C LEU A 317 9.40 4.35 -22.75
N LEU A 318 8.66 5.09 -21.92
CA LEU A 318 9.08 5.41 -20.54
C LEU A 318 9.17 4.17 -19.67
N ALA A 319 8.22 3.23 -19.78
CA ALA A 319 8.25 1.97 -19.05
C ALA A 319 9.48 1.13 -19.43
N VAL A 320 9.78 1.01 -20.73
CA VAL A 320 10.98 0.32 -21.22
C VAL A 320 12.25 1.05 -20.79
N ALA A 321 12.30 2.38 -20.87
CA ALA A 321 13.45 3.15 -20.37
C ALA A 321 13.69 2.94 -18.87
N SER A 322 12.62 2.77 -18.08
CA SER A 322 12.74 2.54 -16.64
C SER A 322 13.39 1.20 -16.28
N THR A 323 13.41 0.20 -17.18
CA THR A 323 14.05 -1.10 -16.90
C THR A 323 15.57 -0.97 -16.78
N VAL A 324 16.17 0.14 -17.25
CA VAL A 324 17.57 0.47 -16.98
C VAL A 324 17.86 0.49 -15.48
N TYR A 325 16.89 0.93 -14.66
CA TYR A 325 17.04 0.92 -13.20
C TYR A 325 17.24 -0.50 -12.64
N LEU A 326 16.62 -1.54 -13.24
CA LEU A 326 16.77 -2.91 -12.75
C LEU A 326 18.23 -3.39 -12.85
N VAL A 327 18.88 -3.07 -13.98
CA VAL A 327 20.28 -3.44 -14.22
C VAL A 327 21.23 -2.49 -13.47
N ALA A 328 21.05 -1.18 -13.64
CA ALA A 328 21.92 -0.17 -13.04
C ALA A 328 21.82 -0.15 -11.51
N GLY A 329 20.62 -0.39 -10.96
CA GLY A 329 20.39 -0.48 -9.52
C GLY A 329 21.11 -1.68 -8.90
N ALA A 330 20.99 -2.87 -9.52
CA ALA A 330 21.73 -4.05 -9.06
C ALA A 330 23.25 -3.84 -9.12
N TYR A 331 23.76 -3.33 -10.24
CA TYR A 331 25.17 -3.00 -10.40
C TYR A 331 25.67 -1.99 -9.36
N SER A 332 24.93 -0.89 -9.16
CA SER A 332 25.29 0.14 -8.19
C SER A 332 25.26 -0.39 -6.75
N LYS A 333 24.25 -1.17 -6.37
CA LYS A 333 24.14 -1.76 -5.03
C LYS A 333 25.19 -2.84 -4.76
N ALA A 334 25.67 -3.52 -5.79
CA ALA A 334 26.80 -4.42 -5.72
C ALA A 334 28.17 -3.70 -5.76
N ASN A 335 28.20 -2.36 -5.70
CA ASN A 335 29.41 -1.56 -5.88
C ASN A 335 30.19 -1.95 -7.15
N GLY A 336 29.47 -2.14 -8.25
CA GLY A 336 30.01 -2.56 -9.53
C GLY A 336 30.55 -3.99 -9.56
N PHE A 337 30.18 -4.84 -8.60
CA PHE A 337 30.75 -6.17 -8.42
C PHE A 337 32.28 -6.15 -8.24
N ALA A 338 32.81 -5.08 -7.63
CA ALA A 338 34.25 -4.94 -7.39
C ALA A 338 34.83 -6.01 -6.43
N GLY A 339 33.97 -6.68 -5.65
CA GLY A 339 34.34 -7.82 -4.80
C GLY A 339 33.69 -9.12 -5.28
N GLU A 340 34.23 -10.25 -4.82
CA GLU A 340 33.65 -11.57 -5.07
C GLU A 340 32.21 -11.65 -4.52
N PRO A 341 31.21 -11.94 -5.38
CA PRO A 341 29.84 -12.13 -4.92
C PRO A 341 29.74 -13.37 -4.03
N THR A 342 29.05 -13.25 -2.90
CA THR A 342 28.84 -14.35 -1.97
C THR A 342 27.44 -14.28 -1.36
N PHE A 343 26.89 -15.44 -1.03
CA PHE A 343 25.67 -15.58 -0.24
C PHE A 343 25.94 -15.55 1.28
N ASP A 344 27.21 -15.54 1.68
CA ASP A 344 27.60 -15.38 3.08
C ASP A 344 27.47 -13.90 3.49
N ALA A 345 26.41 -13.61 4.25
CA ALA A 345 26.12 -12.28 4.78
C ALA A 345 27.14 -11.78 5.81
N ALA A 346 27.99 -12.66 6.37
CA ALA A 346 29.03 -12.30 7.33
C ALA A 346 30.39 -12.07 6.67
N ALA A 347 30.62 -12.55 5.43
CA ALA A 347 31.91 -12.46 4.73
C ALA A 347 32.49 -11.04 4.65
N TYR A 348 31.65 -9.99 4.63
CA TYR A 348 32.12 -8.62 4.63
C TYR A 348 32.84 -8.24 5.95
N LEU A 349 32.46 -8.83 7.08
CA LEU A 349 33.05 -8.57 8.40
C LEU A 349 34.51 -8.98 8.46
N ALA A 350 34.90 -10.07 7.78
CA ALA A 350 36.30 -10.47 7.66
C ALA A 350 37.19 -9.35 7.07
N ARG A 351 36.61 -8.45 6.26
CA ARG A 351 37.31 -7.29 5.69
C ARG A 351 37.17 -6.02 6.53
N VAL A 352 35.96 -5.71 7.00
CA VAL A 352 35.68 -4.41 7.65
C VAL A 352 35.84 -4.42 9.18
N ALA A 353 35.78 -5.60 9.81
CA ALA A 353 35.85 -5.78 11.25
C ALA A 353 36.39 -7.18 11.63
N PRO A 354 37.63 -7.54 11.25
CA PRO A 354 38.14 -8.90 11.38
C PRO A 354 38.17 -9.42 12.83
N ALA A 355 38.42 -8.53 13.81
CA ALA A 355 38.39 -8.91 15.23
C ALA A 355 36.97 -9.27 15.71
N GLU A 356 35.95 -8.51 15.28
CA GLU A 356 34.56 -8.83 15.60
C GLU A 356 34.10 -10.09 14.87
N TYR A 357 34.56 -10.29 13.63
CA TYR A 357 34.31 -11.52 12.88
C TYR A 357 34.84 -12.76 13.62
N GLY A 358 36.08 -12.69 14.15
CA GLY A 358 36.62 -13.76 14.99
C GLY A 358 35.82 -13.99 16.28
N ALA A 359 35.28 -12.93 16.89
CA ALA A 359 34.38 -13.07 18.05
C ALA A 359 33.06 -13.75 17.67
N VAL A 360 32.48 -13.42 16.52
CA VAL A 360 31.29 -14.10 15.96
C VAL A 360 31.57 -15.59 15.76
N GLU A 361 32.68 -15.95 15.11
CA GLU A 361 33.08 -17.35 14.90
C GLU A 361 33.28 -18.09 16.22
N TRP A 362 33.95 -17.46 17.19
CA TRP A 362 34.16 -18.05 18.51
C TRP A 362 32.84 -18.28 19.23
N ILE A 363 31.94 -17.30 19.28
CA ILE A 363 30.65 -17.43 19.95
C ILE A 363 29.81 -18.52 19.27
N ALA A 364 29.77 -18.54 17.94
CA ALA A 364 29.03 -19.57 17.20
C ALA A 364 29.52 -20.99 17.53
N ALA A 365 30.84 -21.17 17.69
CA ALA A 365 31.46 -22.46 17.97
C ALA A 365 31.44 -22.88 19.45
N ASN A 366 31.35 -21.94 20.39
CA ASN A 366 31.58 -22.19 21.82
C ASN A 366 30.37 -21.95 22.73
N THR A 367 29.20 -21.60 22.19
CA THR A 367 27.97 -21.36 22.96
C THR A 367 26.84 -22.32 22.55
N GLN A 368 25.83 -22.50 23.40
CA GLN A 368 24.58 -23.23 23.13
C GLN A 368 23.46 -22.30 22.62
N PRO A 369 22.52 -22.75 21.75
CA PRO A 369 21.56 -21.83 21.13
C PRO A 369 20.67 -21.06 22.12
N GLY A 370 20.52 -21.58 23.33
CA GLY A 370 19.80 -20.92 24.42
C GLY A 370 20.62 -19.88 25.19
N ASP A 371 21.95 -19.82 25.00
CA ASP A 371 22.81 -18.91 25.74
C ASP A 371 22.48 -17.45 25.40
N VAL A 372 22.49 -16.61 26.43
CA VAL A 372 22.29 -15.18 26.31
C VAL A 372 23.66 -14.50 26.28
N VAL A 373 23.96 -13.84 25.17
CA VAL A 373 25.15 -13.00 25.01
C VAL A 373 24.73 -11.54 25.17
N VAL A 374 25.15 -10.93 26.27
CA VAL A 374 24.93 -9.51 26.52
C VAL A 374 25.82 -8.71 25.57
N GLU A 375 25.18 -7.95 24.68
CA GLU A 375 25.81 -6.94 23.82
C GLU A 375 25.06 -5.61 23.96
N GLY A 376 25.63 -4.52 23.43
CA GLY A 376 25.05 -3.19 23.53
C GLY A 376 23.68 -3.08 22.85
N LYS A 377 22.87 -2.13 23.31
CA LYS A 377 21.59 -1.81 22.64
C LYS A 377 21.92 -1.27 21.25
N GLY A 378 21.52 -1.97 20.19
CA GLY A 378 21.78 -1.48 18.85
C GLY A 378 20.84 -0.38 18.39
N ARG A 379 21.19 0.15 17.22
CA ARG A 379 20.54 1.30 16.62
C ARG A 379 19.85 0.88 15.32
N PRO A 380 18.58 1.24 15.13
CA PRO A 380 17.88 1.09 13.85
C PRO A 380 18.74 1.49 12.66
N TYR A 381 18.92 0.57 11.70
CA TYR A 381 19.71 0.74 10.47
C TYR A 381 21.22 0.93 10.68
N GLY A 382 21.76 0.67 11.87
CA GLY A 382 23.19 0.62 12.15
C GLY A 382 23.71 -0.81 12.00
N ALA A 383 24.19 -1.17 10.80
CA ALA A 383 24.74 -2.51 10.51
C ALA A 383 26.01 -2.85 11.32
N GLU A 384 26.61 -1.84 11.96
CA GLU A 384 27.69 -1.96 12.92
C GLU A 384 27.25 -2.35 14.33
N THR A 385 25.94 -2.39 14.58
CA THR A 385 25.35 -2.67 15.91
C THR A 385 24.72 -4.06 15.96
N ASN A 386 24.62 -4.66 17.15
CA ASN A 386 24.06 -6.00 17.37
C ASN A 386 24.61 -7.09 16.44
N ARG A 387 25.89 -7.01 16.08
CA ARG A 387 26.51 -7.98 15.15
C ARG A 387 26.57 -9.38 15.75
N ILE A 388 26.71 -9.49 17.07
CA ILE A 388 26.85 -10.80 17.71
C ILE A 388 25.55 -11.57 17.60
N SER A 389 24.42 -11.04 18.10
CA SER A 389 23.14 -11.74 18.00
C SER A 389 22.72 -11.96 16.54
N THR A 390 22.93 -10.97 15.67
CA THR A 390 22.56 -11.05 14.24
C THR A 390 23.30 -12.18 13.51
N MET A 391 24.62 -12.33 13.74
CA MET A 391 25.44 -13.28 12.98
C MET A 391 25.49 -14.68 13.61
N THR A 392 25.31 -14.78 14.93
CA THR A 392 25.44 -16.05 15.66
C THR A 392 24.10 -16.70 16.01
N GLY A 393 23.00 -15.95 15.89
CA GLY A 393 21.67 -16.38 16.33
C GLY A 393 21.49 -16.48 17.85
N ARG A 394 22.47 -16.02 18.65
CA ARG A 394 22.37 -16.03 20.12
C ARG A 394 21.48 -14.91 20.63
N GLN A 395 20.80 -15.19 21.74
CA GLN A 395 19.89 -14.23 22.34
C GLN A 395 20.68 -13.04 22.89
N ALA A 396 20.17 -11.83 22.66
CA ALA A 396 20.65 -10.62 23.31
C ALA A 396 19.55 -10.02 24.18
N PRO A 397 19.89 -9.34 25.31
CA PRO A 397 18.89 -8.71 26.16
C PRO A 397 18.05 -7.66 25.43
N LEU A 398 18.64 -6.91 24.51
CA LEU A 398 17.93 -5.91 23.71
C LEU A 398 18.68 -5.60 22.40
N GLY A 399 18.00 -5.82 21.27
CA GLY A 399 18.48 -5.43 19.94
C GLY A 399 17.98 -4.05 19.50
N TRP A 400 17.44 -3.96 18.29
CA TRP A 400 16.82 -2.73 17.74
C TRP A 400 15.41 -2.52 18.30
N ASP A 401 15.34 -1.82 19.42
CA ASP A 401 14.11 -1.69 20.20
C ASP A 401 12.96 -0.96 19.48
N GLY A 402 13.28 0.03 18.66
CA GLY A 402 12.27 0.79 17.90
C GLY A 402 11.53 -0.04 16.84
N HIS A 403 12.20 -1.00 16.19
CA HIS A 403 11.57 -1.87 15.21
C HIS A 403 10.75 -2.96 15.89
N GLU A 404 11.32 -3.60 16.92
CA GLU A 404 10.60 -4.58 17.74
C GLU A 404 9.31 -4.00 18.33
N ALA A 405 9.37 -2.73 18.78
CA ALA A 405 8.19 -2.01 19.25
C ALA A 405 7.08 -1.96 18.19
N GLN A 406 7.39 -1.79 16.90
CA GLN A 406 6.40 -1.73 15.81
C GLN A 406 5.71 -3.08 15.56
N TRP A 407 6.42 -4.20 15.75
CA TRP A 407 5.89 -5.55 15.50
C TRP A 407 5.13 -6.12 16.70
N ARG A 408 5.62 -5.87 17.92
CA ARG A 408 5.13 -6.52 19.14
C ARG A 408 4.09 -5.74 19.92
N GLY A 409 3.74 -4.53 19.49
CA GLY A 409 2.60 -3.79 20.02
C GLY A 409 2.81 -3.33 21.46
N ARG A 410 1.69 -3.18 22.20
CA ARG A 410 1.68 -2.60 23.54
C ARG A 410 2.46 -3.43 24.57
N ALA A 411 2.47 -4.76 24.40
CA ALA A 411 3.19 -5.68 25.28
C ALA A 411 4.72 -5.48 25.21
N TYR A 412 5.23 -4.94 24.09
CA TYR A 412 6.65 -4.68 23.92
C TYR A 412 7.18 -3.69 24.95
N GLY A 413 6.43 -2.61 25.22
CA GLY A 413 6.85 -1.57 26.16
C GLY A 413 7.14 -2.13 27.54
N THR A 414 6.29 -3.03 28.05
CA THR A 414 6.51 -3.73 29.33
C THR A 414 7.70 -4.69 29.26
N MET A 415 7.86 -5.43 28.15
CA MET A 415 8.96 -6.38 28.00
C MET A 415 10.33 -5.69 27.90
N ALA A 416 10.40 -4.55 27.21
CA ALA A 416 11.62 -3.79 27.00
C ALA A 416 11.93 -2.78 28.12
N ALA A 417 10.95 -2.49 29.00
CA ALA A 417 11.12 -1.55 30.10
C ALA A 417 12.34 -1.90 30.96
N GLY A 418 13.19 -0.92 31.25
CA GLY A 418 14.38 -1.08 32.08
C GLY A 418 15.56 -1.76 31.38
N ARG A 419 15.39 -2.40 30.22
CA ARG A 419 16.48 -3.07 29.50
C ARG A 419 17.54 -2.10 28.96
N PRO A 420 17.19 -0.92 28.38
CA PRO A 420 18.19 0.07 27.99
C PRO A 420 19.03 0.55 29.18
N GLU A 421 18.40 0.80 30.33
CA GLU A 421 19.05 1.22 31.56
C GLU A 421 19.93 0.12 32.14
N ALA A 422 19.47 -1.13 32.09
CA ALA A 422 20.23 -2.29 32.55
C ALA A 422 21.48 -2.53 31.68
N LEU A 423 21.37 -2.42 30.35
CA LEU A 423 22.54 -2.51 29.47
C LEU A 423 23.52 -1.38 29.71
N LYS A 424 23.01 -0.14 29.90
CA LYS A 424 23.87 0.98 30.31
C LYS A 424 24.61 0.64 31.59
N ALA A 425 23.90 0.13 32.59
CA ALA A 425 24.45 -0.30 33.88
C ALA A 425 25.52 -1.40 33.78
N VAL A 426 25.35 -2.40 32.90
CA VAL A 426 26.36 -3.46 32.64
C VAL A 426 27.66 -2.86 32.09
N TYR A 427 27.56 -1.95 31.12
CA TYR A 427 28.71 -1.32 30.47
C TYR A 427 29.16 -0.02 31.15
N GLY A 428 28.57 0.37 32.28
CA GLY A 428 28.95 1.56 33.04
C GLY A 428 27.90 2.06 34.02
N GLY A 429 28.32 2.51 35.20
CA GLY A 429 27.43 3.19 36.15
C GLY A 429 26.77 2.28 37.20
N THR A 430 27.28 1.08 37.43
CA THR A 430 26.92 0.25 38.59
C THR A 430 28.12 -0.06 39.48
N THR A 431 27.83 -0.46 40.72
CA THR A 431 28.85 -0.98 41.63
C THR A 431 29.06 -2.49 41.41
N PRO A 432 30.22 -3.05 41.79
CA PRO A 432 30.48 -4.49 41.72
C PRO A 432 29.41 -5.37 42.38
N ALA A 433 28.69 -4.85 43.38
CA ALA A 433 27.63 -5.58 44.06
C ALA A 433 26.32 -5.69 43.24
N GLN A 434 26.11 -4.81 42.26
CA GLN A 434 24.86 -4.76 41.48
C GLN A 434 24.94 -5.54 40.16
N LEU A 435 26.14 -5.68 39.59
CA LEU A 435 26.34 -6.33 38.29
C LEU A 435 25.85 -7.79 38.24
N PRO A 436 26.15 -8.67 39.23
CA PRO A 436 25.69 -10.06 39.19
C PRO A 436 24.17 -10.19 39.17
N ALA A 437 23.46 -9.31 39.89
CA ALA A 437 22.01 -9.32 39.93
C ALA A 437 21.39 -8.92 38.59
N ILE A 438 21.99 -7.95 37.89
CA ILE A 438 21.53 -7.53 36.55
C ILE A 438 21.76 -8.63 35.52
N LEU A 439 22.94 -9.26 35.53
CA LEU A 439 23.26 -10.36 34.62
C LEU A 439 22.37 -11.58 34.85
N ALA A 440 22.13 -11.93 36.13
CA ALA A 440 21.21 -13.01 36.49
C ALA A 440 19.77 -12.73 36.05
N ALA A 441 19.31 -11.47 36.07
CA ALA A 441 17.97 -11.10 35.61
C ALA A 441 17.75 -11.34 34.10
N PHE A 442 18.83 -11.41 33.32
CA PHE A 442 18.78 -11.75 31.89
C PHE A 442 19.19 -13.18 31.58
N ASP A 443 19.49 -14.01 32.59
CA ASP A 443 20.10 -15.33 32.40
C ASP A 443 21.37 -15.26 31.53
N ALA A 444 22.18 -14.21 31.74
CA ALA A 444 23.34 -13.91 30.92
C ALA A 444 24.42 -14.99 31.06
N SER A 445 24.82 -15.58 29.94
CA SER A 445 25.90 -16.58 29.88
C SER A 445 27.25 -15.93 29.51
N TYR A 446 27.21 -14.89 28.69
CA TYR A 446 28.40 -14.17 28.22
C TYR A 446 28.15 -12.67 28.16
N VAL A 447 29.22 -11.88 28.32
CA VAL A 447 29.22 -10.44 28.06
C VAL A 447 30.22 -10.15 26.95
N TYR A 448 29.75 -9.54 25.87
CA TYR A 448 30.57 -9.10 24.74
C TYR A 448 30.98 -7.64 24.91
N VAL A 449 32.23 -7.31 24.59
CA VAL A 449 32.76 -5.94 24.58
C VAL A 449 33.47 -5.66 23.25
N GLY A 450 32.73 -5.09 22.30
CA GLY A 450 33.21 -4.71 20.98
C GLY A 450 33.55 -3.22 20.84
N PRO A 451 33.94 -2.78 19.63
CA PRO A 451 34.11 -1.36 19.30
C PRO A 451 32.82 -0.56 19.55
N TYR A 452 31.65 -1.15 19.25
CA TYR A 452 30.37 -0.48 19.44
C TYR A 452 30.04 -0.24 20.92
N GLU A 453 30.17 -1.26 21.78
CA GLU A 453 29.94 -1.13 23.22
C GLU A 453 30.88 -0.09 23.82
N ARG A 454 32.17 -0.11 23.44
CA ARG A 454 33.16 0.88 23.91
C ARG A 454 32.76 2.30 23.55
N SER A 455 32.33 2.51 22.31
CA SER A 455 31.87 3.81 21.80
C SER A 455 30.57 4.27 22.49
N GLN A 456 29.55 3.42 22.51
CA GLN A 456 28.22 3.74 23.01
C GLN A 456 28.22 4.08 24.50
N TYR A 457 28.99 3.34 25.29
CA TYR A 457 29.01 3.47 26.75
C TYR A 457 30.25 4.19 27.29
N GLY A 458 31.17 4.62 26.43
CA GLY A 458 32.37 5.36 26.82
C GLY A 458 33.33 4.54 27.68
N LEU A 459 33.47 3.23 27.40
CA LEU A 459 34.34 2.33 28.16
C LEU A 459 35.80 2.71 27.96
N THR A 460 36.41 3.29 28.99
CA THR A 460 37.87 3.45 29.06
C THR A 460 38.54 2.09 29.30
N PRO A 461 39.83 1.93 28.95
CA PRO A 461 40.57 0.70 29.26
C PRO A 461 40.55 0.32 30.75
N ALA A 462 40.45 1.31 31.65
CA ALA A 462 40.35 1.05 33.08
C ALA A 462 38.96 0.53 33.49
N ALA A 463 37.90 1.10 32.93
CA ALA A 463 36.52 0.65 33.14
C ALA A 463 36.31 -0.77 32.59
N GLU A 464 36.86 -1.06 31.40
CA GLU A 464 36.81 -2.40 30.80
C GLU A 464 37.53 -3.44 31.66
N ARG A 465 38.75 -3.16 32.15
CA ARG A 465 39.43 -4.05 33.09
C ARG A 465 38.66 -4.27 34.39
N SER A 466 38.02 -3.21 34.90
CA SER A 466 37.20 -3.30 36.10
C SER A 466 35.96 -4.17 35.87
N LEU A 467 35.32 -4.08 34.70
CA LEU A 467 34.22 -4.96 34.31
C LEU A 467 34.70 -6.42 34.25
N PHE A 468 35.81 -6.70 33.56
CA PHE A 468 36.38 -8.06 33.49
C PHE A 468 36.73 -8.65 34.86
N ALA A 469 37.14 -7.83 35.84
CA ALA A 469 37.44 -8.32 37.19
C ALA A 469 36.20 -8.62 38.04
N GLN A 470 35.01 -8.20 37.60
CA GLN A 470 33.73 -8.40 38.30
C GLN A 470 32.92 -9.56 37.72
N LEU A 471 33.26 -10.00 36.51
CA LEU A 471 32.72 -11.18 35.83
C LEU A 471 33.54 -12.41 36.22
#